data_AF-A0A932DLF7-F1
#
_entry.id   AF-A0A932DLF7-F1
#
_cell.length_a   1.000
_cell.length_b   1.000
_cell.length_c   1.000
_cell.angle_alpha   90.00
_cell.angle_beta   90.00
_cell.angle_gamma   90.00
#
_symmetry.space_group_name_H-M   'P 1'
#
loop_
_entity.id
_entity.type
_entity.pdbx_description
1 polymer ?
#
loop_
_entity_poly.entity_id
_entity_poly.type
_entity_poly.pdbx_seq_one_letter_code
_entity_poly.pdbx_strand_id
1 'polypeptide(L)' 'MAVDSAAARSLTKLRANPRVRDIRLMVRADACPACQAAAGTYLKPVAPALPIAGCSCPNGCEAFYEPALNEIYP' A
#
# COMPACT_ATOMS: atom_id res chain seq x y z
N MET A 1 1.68 16.46 6.23
CA MET A 1 3.12 16.12 6.35
C MET A 1 3.34 14.79 5.65
N ALA A 2 3.95 14.79 4.46
CA ALA A 2 4.35 13.56 3.80
C ALA A 2 5.66 13.10 4.44
N VAL A 3 5.59 12.00 5.20
CA VAL A 3 6.79 11.32 5.67
C VAL A 3 7.55 10.82 4.44
N ASP A 4 8.76 11.33 4.18
CA ASP A 4 9.62 10.88 3.07
C ASP A 4 10.17 9.48 3.39
N SER A 5 9.27 8.51 3.33
CA SER A 5 9.52 7.10 3.62
C SER A 5 9.63 6.32 2.31
N ALA A 6 10.33 5.19 2.33
CA ALA A 6 10.42 4.29 1.17
C ALA A 6 9.02 3.91 0.63
N ALA A 7 8.03 3.78 1.52
CA ALA A 7 6.64 3.51 1.16
C ALA A 7 5.95 4.70 0.48
N ALA A 8 6.20 5.94 0.92
CA ALA A 8 5.66 7.12 0.24
C ALA A 8 6.22 7.24 -1.19
N ARG A 9 7.51 6.96 -1.39
CA ARG A 9 8.15 6.96 -2.72
C ARG A 9 7.65 5.83 -3.60
N SER A 10 7.39 4.63 -3.04
CA SER A 10 6.83 3.52 -3.81
C SER A 10 5.40 3.80 -4.25
N LEU A 11 4.55 4.35 -3.38
CA LEU A 11 3.17 4.73 -3.73
C LEU A 11 3.15 5.73 -4.89
N THR A 12 3.99 6.77 -4.85
CA THR A 12 4.11 7.75 -5.95
C THR A 12 4.49 7.08 -7.27
N LYS A 13 5.47 6.15 -7.25
CA LYS A 13 5.89 5.41 -8.45
C LYS A 13 4.76 4.53 -9.00
N LEU A 14 4.02 3.83 -8.13
CA LEU A 14 2.90 2.98 -8.52
C LEU A 14 1.75 3.78 -9.13
N ARG A 15 1.43 4.94 -8.53
CA ARG A 15 0.42 5.87 -9.05
C ARG A 15 0.78 6.42 -10.43
N ALA A 16 2.06 6.74 -10.65
CA ALA A 16 2.54 7.27 -11.91
C ALA A 16 2.69 6.21 -13.02
N ASN A 17 2.74 4.92 -12.68
CA ASN A 17 2.96 3.86 -13.66
C ASN A 17 1.66 3.53 -14.42
N PRO A 18 1.61 3.70 -15.76
CA PRO A 18 0.40 3.43 -16.54
C PRO A 18 0.02 1.94 -16.61
N ARG A 19 0.98 1.03 -16.40
CA ARG A 19 0.74 -0.44 -16.45
C ARG A 19 0.04 -0.97 -15.20
N VAL A 20 0.17 -0.27 -14.09
CA VAL A 20 -0.56 -0.58 -12.86
C VAL A 20 -2.03 -0.23 -13.11
N ARG A 21 -2.94 -1.12 -12.76
CA ARG A 21 -4.38 -0.86 -12.74
C ARG A 21 -4.78 -0.40 -11.35
N ASP A 22 -4.53 -1.28 -10.39
CA ASP A 22 -4.90 -1.13 -8.98
C ASP A 22 -3.68 -1.36 -8.09
N ILE A 23 -3.76 -0.87 -6.86
CA ILE A 23 -2.74 -1.04 -5.83
C ILE A 23 -3.36 -1.87 -4.72
N ARG A 24 -2.82 -3.05 -4.48
CA ARG A 24 -3.20 -3.88 -3.33
C ARG A 24 -2.36 -3.48 -2.14
N LEU A 25 -3.01 -3.20 -1.01
CA LEU A 25 -2.34 -3.08 0.27
C LEU A 25 -2.37 -4.45 0.94
N MET A 26 -1.17 -5.04 1.06
CA MET A 26 -0.97 -6.32 1.70
C MET A 26 -0.40 -6.09 3.09
N VAL A 27 -0.88 -6.88 4.04
CA VAL A 27 -0.41 -6.86 5.43
C VAL A 27 -0.15 -8.30 5.87
N ARG A 28 0.77 -8.48 6.81
CA ARG A 28 0.99 -9.80 7.40
C ARG A 28 -0.22 -10.25 8.22
N ALA A 29 -0.43 -11.55 8.35
CA ALA A 29 -1.53 -12.12 9.12
C ALA A 29 -1.50 -11.74 10.62
N ASP A 30 -0.33 -11.44 11.18
CA ASP A 30 -0.11 -11.01 12.56
C ASP A 30 -0.04 -9.49 12.73
N ALA A 31 -0.36 -8.73 11.69
CA ALA A 31 -0.41 -7.26 11.77
C ALA A 31 -1.52 -6.79 12.72
N CYS A 32 -1.36 -5.57 13.25
CA CYS A 32 -2.34 -4.97 14.14
C CYS A 32 -3.72 -4.81 13.47
N PRO A 33 -4.82 -4.70 14.25
CA PRO A 33 -6.18 -4.60 13.71
C PRO A 33 -6.39 -3.44 12.72
N ALA A 34 -5.70 -2.31 12.92
CA ALA A 34 -5.78 -1.17 12.00
C ALA A 34 -5.19 -1.50 10.61
N CYS A 35 -4.05 -2.21 10.58
CA CYS A 35 -3.45 -2.67 9.34
C CYS A 35 -4.31 -3.73 8.65
N GLN A 36 -4.87 -4.68 9.42
CA GLN A 36 -5.80 -5.70 8.89
C GLN A 36 -7.02 -5.06 8.23
N ALA A 37 -7.63 -4.07 8.88
CA ALA A 37 -8.78 -3.36 8.35
C ALA A 37 -8.46 -2.52 7.10
N ALA A 38 -7.21 -2.08 6.94
CA ALA A 38 -6.74 -1.36 5.76
C ALA A 38 -6.30 -2.28 4.61
N ALA A 39 -6.20 -3.60 4.83
CA ALA A 39 -5.82 -4.54 3.78
C ALA A 39 -6.90 -4.61 2.70
N GLY A 40 -6.50 -4.53 1.43
CA GLY A 40 -7.48 -4.51 0.34
C GLY A 40 -6.91 -4.06 -0.98
N THR A 41 -7.77 -3.98 -2.00
CA THR A 41 -7.42 -3.48 -3.32
C THR A 41 -7.99 -2.07 -3.51
N TYR A 42 -7.14 -1.14 -3.93
CA TYR A 42 -7.48 0.26 -4.08
C TYR A 42 -7.18 0.74 -5.49
N LEU A 43 -8.02 1.65 -5.99
CA LEU A 43 -7.64 2.45 -7.16
C LEU A 43 -6.45 3.33 -6.81
N LYS A 44 -5.59 3.63 -7.79
CA LYS A 44 -4.38 4.46 -7.60
C LYS A 44 -4.58 5.71 -6.73
N PRO A 45 -5.59 6.58 -6.97
CA PRO A 45 -5.71 7.83 -6.21
C PRO A 45 -6.18 7.62 -4.77
N VAL A 46 -6.87 6.51 -4.47
CA VAL A 46 -7.48 6.25 -3.16
C VAL A 46 -6.66 5.31 -2.28
N ALA A 47 -5.60 4.71 -2.82
CA ALA A 47 -4.71 3.86 -2.03
C ALA A 47 -4.18 4.61 -0.78
N PRO A 48 -4.29 4.02 0.42
CA PRO A 48 -3.90 4.68 1.65
C PRO A 48 -2.38 4.90 1.68
N ALA A 49 -1.95 5.97 2.34
CA ALA A 49 -0.54 6.20 2.60
C ALA A 49 -0.07 5.33 3.78
N LEU A 50 1.21 4.95 3.75
CA LEU A 50 1.87 4.27 4.85
C LEU A 50 2.77 5.26 5.62
N PRO A 51 2.85 5.13 6.95
CA PRO A 51 2.19 4.12 7.80
C PRO A 51 0.67 4.34 7.92
N ILE A 52 -0.09 3.26 8.14
CA ILE A 52 -1.54 3.34 8.37
C ILE A 52 -1.83 4.17 9.62
N ALA A 53 -2.78 5.10 9.51
CA ALA A 53 -3.24 5.89 10.63
C ALA A 53 -3.77 4.97 11.73
N GLY A 54 -3.22 5.09 12.94
CA GLY A 54 -3.57 4.21 14.07
C GLY A 54 -2.83 2.87 14.09
N CYS A 55 -1.79 2.68 13.27
CA CYS A 55 -0.91 1.52 13.37
C CYS A 55 -0.28 1.44 14.76
N SER A 56 -0.40 0.27 15.40
CA SER A 56 0.15 -0.02 16.73
C SER A 56 1.20 -1.13 16.74
N CYS A 57 1.67 -1.57 15.56
CA CYS A 57 2.73 -2.57 15.46
C CYS A 57 4.03 -2.06 16.14
N PRO A 58 4.70 -2.88 16.98
CA PRO A 58 5.87 -2.46 17.76
C PRO A 58 7.08 -2.09 16.89
N ASN A 59 7.20 -2.69 15.70
CA ASN A 59 8.30 -2.46 14.77
C ASN A 59 7.93 -1.48 13.63
N GLY A 60 6.79 -0.80 13.73
CA GLY A 60 6.24 0.03 12.66
C GLY A 60 5.31 -0.71 11.71
N CYS A 61 4.71 0.03 10.77
CA CYS A 61 3.72 -0.53 9.86
C CYS A 61 4.38 -1.45 8.83
N GLU A 62 4.14 -2.75 8.94
CA GLU A 62 4.68 -3.78 8.03
C GLU A 62 3.80 -4.00 6.79
N ALA A 63 2.91 -3.07 6.48
CA ALA A 63 2.10 -3.10 5.27
C ALA A 63 2.96 -2.76 4.04
N PHE A 64 2.62 -3.32 2.88
CA PHE A 64 3.31 -3.06 1.62
C PHE A 64 2.34 -3.02 0.44
N TYR A 65 2.77 -2.33 -0.62
CA TYR A 65 1.98 -2.20 -1.85
C TYR A 65 2.36 -3.26 -2.87
N GLU A 66 1.37 -3.94 -3.41
CA GLU A 66 1.51 -4.87 -4.52
C GLU A 66 0.76 -4.31 -5.75
N PRO A 67 1.44 -4.08 -6.88
CA PRO A 67 0.80 -3.60 -8.09
C PRO A 67 -0.03 -4.70 -8.77
N ALA A 68 -1.31 -4.45 -9.00
CA ALA A 68 -2.10 -5.24 -9.94
C ALA A 68 -1.96 -4.62 -11.34
N LEU A 69 -1.49 -5.40 -12.31
CA LEU A 69 -1.28 -4.92 -13.69
C LEU A 69 -2.55 -5.07 -14.54
N ASN A 70 -2.71 -4.21 -15.55
CA ASN A 70 -3.83 -4.25 -16.49
C ASN A 70 -3.75 -5.43 -17.49
N GLU A 71 -2.53 -5.80 -17.90
CA GLU A 71 -2.27 -6.84 -18.89
C GLU A 71 -1.14 -7.76 -18.41
N ILE A 72 -1.42 -9.06 -18.38
CA ILE A 72 -0.42 -10.12 -18.36
C ILE A 72 -0.22 -10.44 -19.85
N TYR A 73 0.93 -10.08 -20.42
CA TYR A 73 1.24 -10.41 -21.82
C TYR A 73 1.15 -11.93 -22.01
N PRO A 74 0.52 -12.44 -23.09
CA PRO A 74 0.42 -13.88 -23.37
C PRO A 74 1.77 -14.53 -23.66
#